data_AF-A0A1X2DGP5-F1
#
_entry.id   AF-A0A1X2DGP5-F1
#
_cell.length_a   1.000
_cell.length_b   1.000
_cell.length_c   1.000
_cell.angle_alpha   90.00
_cell.angle_beta   90.00
_cell.angle_gamma   90.00
#
_symmetry.space_group_name_H-M   'P 1'
#
loop_
_entity.id
_entity.type
_entity.pdbx_description
1 polymer ?
#
loop_
_entity_poly.entity_id
_entity_poly.type
_entity_poly.pdbx_seq_one_letter_code
_entity_poly.pdbx_strand_id
1 'polypeptide(L)'
;MTLDSLIHDLLSHLLSRGLIKWPGGHTSLEVKDTWKVLVEHEWTRSVAQVYLFNDAVAVRVTYEASNTRPVPSAFADAVSNGLCTHEDVRRIVDFALKRPDLLNALRSHLARTIRELIVDEVFDANELDIRVIELALAAGVDVTLIGDPWQALYGFRGARPDLVPALLSSAEVRTLRLSKSFRWRTEEQAELADALRLGRPVAIKPVLDQDLLAVGADVVLASLWGDLWSAGPIVVPIAFGSAKGNIVEAATTLLLNQFTSVLFAIKATYLSDALSTLGVAEDDLQHLEYGLAGVLEMVEAAGNKDDWNHAYRALVSVIEPASRVTFPKVHANYTARLKLLQPRIRAAGQAIPGMTVHQAKGREWDVVACRFTDSEVEHLARGLTNANEKHRQLYVACTRARYATRRLVVA
;
A
#
# COMPACT_ATOMS: atom_id res chain seq x y z
N MET A 1 20.26 0.03 2.61
CA MET A 1 19.81 -1.32 3.01
C MET A 1 18.40 -1.18 3.59
N THR A 2 17.43 -1.99 3.18
CA THR A 2 16.10 -2.00 3.82
C THR A 2 16.13 -2.90 5.05
N LEU A 3 15.15 -2.77 5.94
CA LEU A 3 15.03 -3.68 7.07
C LEU A 3 14.80 -5.13 6.62
N ASP A 4 14.08 -5.32 5.51
CA ASP A 4 13.89 -6.62 4.85
C ASP A 4 15.22 -7.23 4.40
N SER A 5 16.13 -6.40 3.89
CA SER A 5 17.48 -6.84 3.50
C SER A 5 18.29 -7.28 4.72
N LEU A 6 18.17 -6.56 5.85
CA LEU A 6 18.81 -6.95 7.10
C LEU A 6 18.24 -8.27 7.64
N ILE A 7 16.91 -8.43 7.65
CA ILE A 7 16.24 -9.66 8.08
C ILE A 7 16.67 -10.85 7.20
N HIS A 8 16.78 -10.64 5.90
CA HIS A 8 17.31 -11.64 4.98
C HIS A 8 18.76 -12.03 5.28
N ASP A 9 19.62 -11.04 5.56
CA ASP A 9 21.01 -11.26 5.96
C ASP A 9 21.11 -12.08 7.26
N LEU A 10 20.26 -11.78 8.26
CA LEU A 10 20.18 -12.56 9.50
C LEU A 10 19.83 -14.03 9.24
N LEU A 11 18.84 -14.31 8.38
CA LEU A 11 18.53 -15.69 8.00
C LEU A 11 19.70 -16.36 7.26
N SER A 12 20.29 -15.65 6.30
CA SER A 12 21.43 -16.13 5.53
C SER A 12 22.62 -16.47 6.42
N HIS A 13 22.85 -15.70 7.48
CA HIS A 13 23.85 -16.01 8.50
C HIS A 13 23.56 -17.33 9.22
N LEU A 14 22.32 -17.55 9.68
CA LEU A 14 21.95 -18.79 10.37
C LEU A 14 22.11 -20.02 9.47
N LEU A 15 21.72 -19.90 8.20
CA LEU A 15 21.86 -20.96 7.21
C LEU A 15 23.34 -21.26 6.88
N SER A 16 24.13 -20.24 6.57
CA SER A 16 25.56 -20.41 6.24
C SER A 16 26.40 -20.97 7.40
N ARG A 17 25.97 -20.75 8.64
CA ARG A 17 26.60 -21.33 9.84
C ARG A 17 26.05 -22.71 10.21
N GLY A 18 25.04 -23.21 9.48
CA GLY A 18 24.40 -24.50 9.77
C GLY A 18 23.63 -24.52 11.09
N LEU A 19 23.27 -23.35 11.63
CA LEU A 19 22.47 -23.22 12.86
C LEU A 19 20.99 -23.48 12.60
N ILE A 20 20.56 -23.22 11.36
CA ILE A 20 19.27 -23.63 10.82
C ILE A 20 19.53 -24.35 9.48
N LYS A 21 18.70 -25.34 9.17
CA LYS A 21 18.71 -26.09 7.90
C LYS A 21 17.43 -25.77 7.15
N TRP A 22 17.58 -25.23 5.94
CA TRP A 22 16.47 -25.13 5.00
C TRP A 22 16.21 -26.51 4.35
N PRO A 23 14.95 -26.87 4.04
CA PRO A 23 14.63 -28.02 3.19
C PRO A 23 15.53 -28.09 1.95
N GLY A 24 15.91 -29.28 1.50
CA GLY A 24 16.84 -29.42 0.36
C GLY A 24 18.30 -29.03 0.64
N GLY A 25 18.64 -28.57 1.85
CA GLY A 25 20.02 -28.21 2.22
C GLY A 25 20.48 -26.85 1.70
N HIS A 26 19.55 -25.98 1.29
CA HIS A 26 19.86 -24.66 0.76
C HIS A 26 20.47 -23.74 1.84
N THR A 27 21.57 -23.07 1.47
CA THR A 27 22.23 -22.02 2.27
C THR A 27 22.05 -20.62 1.69
N SER A 28 21.56 -20.54 0.46
CA SER A 28 21.14 -19.32 -0.23
C SER A 28 19.74 -19.58 -0.81
N LEU A 29 18.85 -18.60 -0.66
CA LEU A 29 17.44 -18.71 -1.04
C LEU A 29 17.11 -17.70 -2.13
N GLU A 30 16.21 -18.10 -3.01
CA GLU A 30 15.59 -17.19 -3.98
C GLU A 30 14.36 -16.55 -3.33
N VAL A 31 14.46 -15.28 -2.95
CA VAL A 31 13.37 -14.54 -2.29
C VAL A 31 12.52 -13.82 -3.32
N LYS A 32 11.20 -13.97 -3.22
CA LYS A 32 10.21 -13.34 -4.09
C LYS A 32 9.19 -12.51 -3.29
N ASP A 33 8.49 -11.61 -3.99
CA ASP A 33 7.48 -10.76 -3.36
C ASP A 33 6.20 -11.50 -2.99
N THR A 34 5.79 -12.48 -3.80
CA THR A 34 4.52 -13.16 -3.60
C THR A 34 4.52 -14.57 -4.18
N TRP A 35 3.80 -15.46 -3.51
CA TRP A 35 3.54 -16.80 -4.02
C TRP A 35 2.59 -16.81 -5.23
N LYS A 36 1.74 -15.78 -5.40
CA LYS A 36 0.64 -15.74 -6.40
C LYS A 36 1.04 -16.15 -7.82
N VAL A 37 2.27 -15.84 -8.24
CA VAL A 37 2.77 -16.11 -9.60
C VAL A 37 3.75 -17.28 -9.66
N LEU A 38 4.13 -17.85 -8.51
CA LEU A 38 5.21 -18.84 -8.39
C LEU A 38 4.69 -20.27 -8.30
N VAL A 39 3.51 -20.45 -7.69
CA VAL A 39 2.93 -21.76 -7.42
C VAL A 39 1.44 -21.74 -7.70
N GLU A 40 0.87 -22.91 -7.95
CA GLU A 40 -0.57 -23.08 -8.12
C GLU A 40 -1.33 -22.60 -6.88
N HIS A 41 -2.49 -21.96 -7.09
CA HIS A 41 -3.36 -21.47 -6.03
C HIS A 41 -4.76 -22.05 -6.14
N GLU A 42 -5.37 -22.31 -4.99
CA GLU A 42 -6.76 -22.77 -4.88
C GLU A 42 -7.55 -21.90 -3.89
N TRP A 43 -8.88 -21.86 -4.06
CA TRP A 43 -9.76 -21.25 -3.08
C TRP A 43 -9.95 -22.21 -1.90
N THR A 44 -9.28 -21.94 -0.77
CA THR A 44 -9.17 -22.90 0.32
C THR A 44 -9.10 -22.23 1.70
N ARG A 45 -9.42 -22.99 2.74
CA ARG A 45 -9.18 -22.62 4.14
C ARG A 45 -7.77 -22.97 4.61
N SER A 46 -7.10 -23.86 3.89
CA SER A 46 -5.75 -24.32 4.21
C SER A 46 -4.72 -23.21 3.97
N VAL A 47 -3.77 -23.08 4.87
CA VAL A 47 -2.67 -22.11 4.79
C VAL A 47 -1.37 -22.88 4.96
N ALA A 48 -0.65 -23.09 3.86
CA ALA A 48 0.70 -23.61 3.90
C ALA A 48 1.66 -22.49 4.34
N GLN A 49 2.51 -22.77 5.32
CA GLN A 49 3.49 -21.82 5.83
C GLN A 49 4.73 -22.53 6.35
N VAL A 50 5.87 -21.87 6.21
CA VAL A 50 7.12 -22.32 6.83
C VAL A 50 7.08 -22.16 8.35
N TYR A 51 7.77 -23.04 9.07
CA TYR A 51 7.99 -22.90 10.50
C TYR A 51 9.34 -23.52 10.88
N LEU A 52 9.86 -23.15 12.04
CA LEU A 52 11.12 -23.70 12.55
C LEU A 52 10.82 -24.81 13.58
N PHE A 53 11.18 -26.05 13.25
CA PHE A 53 11.12 -27.20 14.15
C PHE A 53 12.52 -27.65 14.53
N ASN A 54 12.89 -27.48 15.80
CA ASN A 54 14.29 -27.57 16.22
C ASN A 54 15.17 -26.70 15.31
N ASP A 55 16.22 -27.26 14.70
CA ASP A 55 17.14 -26.60 13.77
C ASP A 55 16.71 -26.71 12.29
N ALA A 56 15.54 -27.28 11.98
CA ALA A 56 15.08 -27.47 10.60
C ALA A 56 13.86 -26.60 10.29
N VAL A 57 13.92 -25.89 9.16
CA VAL A 57 12.73 -25.27 8.57
C VAL A 57 11.87 -26.40 7.96
N ALA A 58 10.58 -26.37 8.24
CA ALA A 58 9.60 -27.33 7.73
C ALA A 58 8.34 -26.59 7.27
N VAL A 59 7.49 -27.27 6.53
CA VAL A 59 6.19 -26.75 6.07
C VAL A 59 5.08 -27.38 6.90
N ARG A 60 4.14 -26.56 7.35
CA ARG A 60 2.91 -27.01 7.99
C ARG A 60 1.70 -26.39 7.32
N VAL A 61 0.56 -27.04 7.48
CA VAL A 61 -0.73 -26.52 7.05
C VAL A 61 -1.54 -26.10 8.28
N THR A 62 -1.97 -24.85 8.30
CA THR A 62 -2.93 -24.31 9.28
C THR A 62 -4.24 -23.95 8.58
N TYR A 63 -5.23 -23.44 9.32
CA TYR A 63 -6.55 -23.12 8.78
C TYR A 63 -7.00 -21.72 9.14
N GLU A 64 -7.53 -20.99 8.16
CA GLU A 64 -8.06 -19.64 8.28
C GLU A 64 -9.38 -19.48 7.48
N ALA A 65 -9.91 -18.25 7.40
CA ALA A 65 -11.01 -17.92 6.48
C ALA A 65 -10.64 -18.25 5.03
N SER A 66 -11.61 -18.68 4.23
CA SER A 66 -11.36 -19.08 2.83
C SER A 66 -10.83 -17.92 2.01
N ASN A 67 -9.76 -18.16 1.25
CA ASN A 67 -9.16 -17.22 0.32
C ASN A 67 -8.42 -17.99 -0.79
N THR A 68 -8.01 -17.30 -1.85
CA THR A 68 -7.09 -17.85 -2.85
C THR A 68 -5.69 -17.96 -2.25
N ARG A 69 -5.17 -19.19 -2.12
CA ARG A 69 -3.88 -19.47 -1.45
C ARG A 69 -3.08 -20.53 -2.20
N PRO A 70 -1.75 -20.60 -1.99
CA PRO A 70 -0.92 -21.66 -2.55
C PRO A 70 -1.47 -23.06 -2.21
N VAL A 71 -1.50 -23.94 -3.21
CA VAL A 71 -1.75 -25.37 -2.99
C VAL A 71 -0.64 -25.91 -2.08
N PRO A 72 -0.95 -26.60 -0.96
CA PRO A 72 0.05 -26.97 0.03
C PRO A 72 1.22 -27.82 -0.49
N SER A 73 0.97 -28.76 -1.42
CA SER A 73 2.03 -29.56 -2.03
C SER A 73 2.96 -28.72 -2.90
N ALA A 74 2.40 -27.90 -3.79
CA ALA A 74 3.18 -27.00 -4.65
C ALA A 74 4.03 -26.00 -3.84
N PHE A 75 3.47 -25.48 -2.74
CA PHE A 75 4.20 -24.65 -1.78
C PHE A 75 5.37 -25.41 -1.15
N ALA A 76 5.13 -26.64 -0.65
CA ALA A 76 6.15 -27.45 0.00
C ALA A 76 7.29 -27.83 -0.97
N ASP A 77 6.96 -28.15 -2.22
CA ASP A 77 7.93 -28.44 -3.27
C ASP A 77 8.77 -27.21 -3.60
N ALA A 78 8.15 -26.04 -3.74
CA ALA A 78 8.86 -24.78 -3.99
C ALA A 78 9.83 -24.42 -2.85
N VAL A 79 9.37 -24.52 -1.60
CA VAL A 79 10.22 -24.32 -0.42
C VAL A 79 11.39 -25.30 -0.40
N SER A 80 11.15 -26.57 -0.74
CA SER A 80 12.20 -27.61 -0.81
C SER A 80 13.26 -27.34 -1.87
N ASN A 81 12.94 -26.54 -2.89
CA ASN A 81 13.86 -26.10 -3.95
C ASN A 81 14.52 -24.73 -3.65
N GLY A 82 14.38 -24.21 -2.43
CA GLY A 82 15.05 -22.98 -2.00
C GLY A 82 14.32 -21.68 -2.39
N LEU A 83 13.07 -21.77 -2.86
CA LEU A 83 12.23 -20.61 -3.14
C LEU A 83 11.47 -20.19 -1.86
N CYS A 84 11.40 -18.89 -1.59
CA CYS A 84 10.60 -18.37 -0.49
C CYS A 84 10.12 -16.94 -0.74
N THR A 85 9.25 -16.43 0.13
CA THR A 85 8.87 -15.01 0.12
C THR A 85 9.49 -14.23 1.28
N HIS A 86 9.44 -12.90 1.20
CA HIS A 86 9.81 -12.03 2.32
C HIS A 86 9.04 -12.36 3.61
N GLU A 87 7.79 -12.80 3.51
CA GLU A 87 6.99 -13.22 4.66
C GLU A 87 7.54 -14.51 5.30
N ASP A 88 7.98 -15.47 4.48
CA ASP A 88 8.59 -16.72 4.95
C ASP A 88 9.92 -16.47 5.66
N VAL A 89 10.78 -15.61 5.09
CA VAL A 89 12.04 -15.18 5.71
C VAL A 89 11.76 -14.55 7.07
N ARG A 90 10.85 -13.57 7.12
CA ARG A 90 10.43 -12.91 8.37
C ARG A 90 9.94 -13.90 9.40
N ARG A 91 9.09 -14.85 9.00
CA ARG A 91 8.52 -15.88 9.89
C ARG A 91 9.61 -16.75 10.52
N ILE A 92 10.62 -17.18 9.75
CA ILE A 92 11.72 -17.99 10.30
C ILE A 92 12.62 -17.17 11.23
N VAL A 93 12.92 -15.91 10.88
CA VAL A 93 13.70 -15.04 11.78
C VAL A 93 12.94 -14.76 13.08
N ASP A 94 11.62 -14.58 13.02
CA ASP A 94 10.79 -14.40 14.23
C ASP A 94 10.90 -15.60 15.19
N PHE A 95 10.89 -16.83 14.66
CA PHE A 95 11.16 -18.05 15.44
C PHE A 95 12.59 -18.07 15.99
N ALA A 96 13.59 -17.72 15.17
CA ALA A 96 15.00 -17.72 15.58
C ALA A 96 15.25 -16.75 16.74
N LEU A 97 14.67 -15.55 16.70
CA LEU A 97 14.79 -14.56 17.78
C LEU A 97 14.17 -15.04 19.11
N LYS A 98 13.27 -16.03 19.09
CA LYS A 98 12.66 -16.62 20.30
C LYS A 98 13.53 -17.73 20.93
N ARG A 99 14.60 -18.15 20.26
CA ARG A 99 15.53 -19.20 20.70
C ARG A 99 16.84 -18.59 21.22
N PRO A 100 17.23 -18.81 22.50
CA PRO A 100 18.41 -18.18 23.09
C PRO A 100 19.72 -18.44 22.35
N ASP A 101 19.92 -19.66 21.85
CA ASP A 101 21.13 -20.06 21.12
C ASP A 101 21.25 -19.31 19.78
N LEU A 102 20.16 -19.22 19.03
CA LEU A 102 20.12 -18.53 17.74
C LEU A 102 20.17 -17.00 17.92
N LEU A 103 19.46 -16.47 18.92
CA LEU A 103 19.48 -15.06 19.28
C LEU A 103 20.91 -14.57 19.56
N ASN A 104 21.70 -15.37 20.29
CA ASN A 104 23.10 -15.06 20.56
C ASN A 104 23.95 -15.02 19.28
N ALA A 105 23.74 -15.98 18.37
CA ALA A 105 24.45 -15.99 17.09
C ALA A 105 24.10 -14.75 16.24
N LEU A 106 22.82 -14.40 16.16
CA LEU A 106 22.37 -13.19 15.45
C LEU A 106 22.94 -11.91 16.08
N ARG A 107 22.95 -11.82 17.42
CA ARG A 107 23.55 -10.69 18.14
C ARG A 107 25.03 -10.53 17.81
N SER A 108 25.80 -11.61 17.88
CA SER A 108 27.23 -11.61 17.52
C SER A 108 27.46 -11.26 16.05
N HIS A 109 26.55 -11.67 15.16
CA HIS A 109 26.61 -11.30 13.76
C HIS A 109 26.44 -9.80 13.56
N LEU A 110 25.40 -9.20 14.13
CA LEU A 110 25.14 -7.77 14.03
C LEU A 110 26.31 -6.95 14.58
N ALA A 111 26.80 -7.28 15.78
CA ALA A 111 27.93 -6.58 16.41
C ALA A 111 29.20 -6.56 15.54
N ARG A 112 29.39 -7.59 14.70
CA ARG A 112 30.56 -7.72 13.81
C ARG A 112 30.37 -7.05 12.46
N THR A 113 29.14 -6.94 11.98
CA THR A 113 28.83 -6.56 10.58
C THR A 113 28.24 -5.17 10.44
N ILE A 114 27.57 -4.68 11.49
CA ILE A 114 26.87 -3.40 11.49
C ILE A 114 27.50 -2.51 12.56
N ARG A 115 28.04 -1.36 12.13
CA ARG A 115 28.50 -0.31 13.05
C ARG A 115 27.33 0.56 13.50
N GLU A 116 26.50 0.98 12.56
CA GLU A 116 25.40 1.91 12.79
C GLU A 116 24.15 1.45 12.01
N LEU A 117 22.98 1.57 12.64
CA LEU A 117 21.67 1.27 12.07
C LEU A 117 20.77 2.51 12.15
N ILE A 118 20.45 3.08 11.00
CA ILE A 118 19.49 4.20 10.89
C ILE A 118 18.17 3.64 10.38
N VAL A 119 17.10 3.82 11.15
CA VAL A 119 15.74 3.39 10.79
C VAL A 119 14.87 4.62 10.61
N ASP A 120 14.46 4.86 9.37
CA ASP A 120 13.45 5.86 9.04
C ASP A 120 12.03 5.29 9.20
N GLU A 121 11.04 6.15 9.42
CA GLU A 121 9.63 5.80 9.64
C GLU A 121 9.41 4.70 10.70
N VAL A 122 10.11 4.77 11.85
CA VAL A 122 10.06 3.74 12.91
C VAL A 122 8.64 3.42 13.41
N PHE A 123 7.68 4.35 13.28
CA PHE A 123 6.29 4.12 13.67
C PHE A 123 5.49 3.25 12.69
N ASP A 124 6.04 2.97 11.51
CA ASP A 124 5.49 1.99 10.57
C ASP A 124 6.06 0.57 10.79
N ALA A 125 7.01 0.39 11.72
CA ALA A 125 7.61 -0.90 12.04
C ALA A 125 6.59 -1.89 12.62
N ASN A 126 6.64 -3.16 12.18
CA ASN A 126 5.89 -4.24 12.82
C ASN A 126 6.63 -4.80 14.05
N GLU A 127 6.07 -5.81 14.72
CA GLU A 127 6.69 -6.41 15.91
C GLU A 127 8.08 -7.00 15.65
N LEU A 128 8.25 -7.70 14.51
CA LEU A 128 9.54 -8.30 14.16
C LEU A 128 10.60 -7.23 13.91
N ASP A 129 10.22 -6.18 13.18
CA ASP A 129 11.08 -5.03 12.89
C ASP A 129 11.60 -4.40 14.20
N ILE A 130 10.72 -4.21 15.18
CA ILE A 130 11.07 -3.71 16.53
C ILE A 130 12.03 -4.68 17.24
N ARG A 131 11.76 -5.99 17.22
CA ARG A 131 12.65 -6.99 17.84
C ARG A 131 14.05 -7.03 17.21
N VAL A 132 14.16 -6.77 15.91
CA VAL A 132 15.46 -6.66 15.22
C VAL A 132 16.20 -5.39 15.65
N ILE A 133 15.48 -4.28 15.84
CA ILE A 133 16.07 -3.04 16.38
C ILE A 133 16.56 -3.26 17.83
N GLU A 134 15.77 -3.91 18.67
CA GLU A 134 16.16 -4.29 20.05
C GLU A 134 17.39 -5.19 20.05
N LEU A 135 17.47 -6.14 19.11
CA LEU A 135 18.65 -7.00 18.95
C LEU A 135 19.89 -6.19 18.57
N ALA A 136 19.77 -5.21 17.66
CA ALA A 136 20.87 -4.34 17.27
C ALA A 136 21.38 -3.50 18.46
N LEU A 137 20.46 -2.91 19.23
CA LEU A 137 20.77 -2.20 20.47
C LEU A 137 21.51 -3.11 21.47
N ALA A 138 21.00 -4.32 21.69
CA ALA A 138 21.61 -5.31 22.58
C ALA A 138 22.97 -5.86 22.06
N ALA A 139 23.24 -5.72 20.76
CA ALA A 139 24.52 -6.05 20.13
C ALA A 139 25.55 -4.91 20.28
N GLY A 140 25.16 -3.74 20.80
CA GLY A 140 26.02 -2.56 20.90
C GLY A 140 26.17 -1.80 19.59
N VAL A 141 25.23 -1.98 18.64
CA VAL A 141 25.18 -1.19 17.41
C VAL A 141 24.70 0.22 17.74
N ASP A 142 25.29 1.24 17.11
CA ASP A 142 24.79 2.61 17.22
C ASP A 142 23.47 2.73 16.45
N VAL A 143 22.36 2.99 17.12
CA VAL A 143 21.02 3.02 16.50
C VAL A 143 20.43 4.42 16.49
N THR A 144 20.03 4.91 15.31
CA THR A 144 19.27 6.15 15.14
C THR A 144 17.86 5.83 14.62
N LEU A 145 16.83 6.25 15.35
CA LEU A 145 15.43 6.05 14.99
C LEU A 145 14.79 7.38 14.59
N ILE A 146 14.16 7.43 13.42
CA ILE A 146 13.49 8.60 12.86
C ILE A 146 12.03 8.23 12.60
N GLY A 147 11.10 9.11 12.97
CA GLY A 147 9.69 8.91 12.65
C GLY A 147 8.76 9.91 13.32
N ASP A 148 7.50 9.90 12.88
CA ASP A 148 6.44 10.75 13.41
C ASP A 148 5.22 9.89 13.81
N PRO A 149 4.85 9.84 15.11
CA PRO A 149 3.71 9.03 15.54
C PRO A 149 2.39 9.50 14.91
N TRP A 150 2.30 10.75 14.44
CA TRP A 150 1.10 11.27 13.78
C TRP A 150 0.93 10.76 12.34
N GLN A 151 1.96 10.16 11.75
CA GLN A 151 1.93 9.69 10.36
C GLN A 151 1.84 8.16 10.23
N ALA A 152 1.69 7.43 11.33
CA ALA A 152 1.61 5.97 11.32
C ALA A 152 0.25 5.47 10.76
N LEU A 153 0.20 5.10 9.48
CA LEU A 153 -1.04 4.70 8.78
C LEU A 153 -1.06 3.25 8.29
N TYR A 154 0.02 2.50 8.49
CA TYR A 154 0.13 1.13 7.96
C TYR A 154 -0.23 0.05 8.99
N GLY A 155 -1.18 0.34 9.89
CA GLY A 155 -1.68 -0.64 10.88
C GLY A 155 -2.27 -1.88 10.21
N PHE A 156 -2.95 -1.71 9.07
CA PHE A 156 -3.47 -2.81 8.24
C PHE A 156 -2.38 -3.71 7.62
N ARG A 157 -1.11 -3.27 7.62
CA ARG A 157 0.07 -4.07 7.23
C ARG A 157 0.82 -4.66 8.42
N GLY A 158 0.29 -4.50 9.64
CA GLY A 158 0.90 -5.00 10.87
C GLY A 158 1.83 -4.01 11.57
N ALA A 159 1.87 -2.73 11.16
CA ALA A 159 2.63 -1.70 11.89
C ALA A 159 2.13 -1.57 13.34
N ARG A 160 3.07 -1.39 14.28
CA ARG A 160 2.81 -1.30 15.73
C ARG A 160 3.41 -0.04 16.34
N PRO A 161 2.87 1.15 15.99
CA PRO A 161 3.34 2.42 16.56
C PRO A 161 3.20 2.50 18.08
N ASP A 162 2.30 1.69 18.66
CA ASP A 162 2.08 1.57 20.11
C ASP A 162 3.26 0.96 20.87
N LEU A 163 4.12 0.19 20.18
CA LEU A 163 5.28 -0.46 20.79
C LEU A 163 6.53 0.44 20.80
N VAL A 164 6.59 1.46 19.94
CA VAL A 164 7.76 2.37 19.82
C VAL A 164 8.07 3.12 21.13
N PRO A 165 7.10 3.65 21.91
CA PRO A 165 7.39 4.30 23.18
C PRO A 165 8.09 3.40 24.21
N ALA A 166 7.73 2.11 24.24
CA ALA A 166 8.37 1.13 25.12
C ALA A 166 9.81 0.85 24.68
N LEU A 167 10.04 0.71 23.36
CA LEU A 167 11.39 0.59 22.78
C LEU A 167 12.29 1.75 23.21
N LEU A 168 11.85 2.99 23.00
CA LEU A 168 12.61 4.20 23.34
C LEU A 168 12.94 4.28 24.83
N SER A 169 12.00 3.88 25.70
CA SER A 169 12.19 3.90 27.15
C SER A 169 13.13 2.81 27.64
N SER A 170 13.01 1.59 27.09
CA SER A 170 13.80 0.43 27.51
C SER A 170 15.29 0.54 27.16
N ALA A 171 15.60 1.22 26.06
CA ALA A 171 16.96 1.36 25.56
C ALA A 171 17.60 2.73 25.90
N GLU A 172 16.99 3.48 26.82
CA GLU A 172 17.44 4.83 27.24
C GLU A 172 17.78 5.75 26.05
N VAL A 173 17.00 5.64 24.96
CA VAL A 173 17.29 6.30 23.69
C VAL A 173 17.09 7.80 23.86
N ARG A 174 18.17 8.57 23.66
CA ARG A 174 18.10 10.04 23.65
C ARG A 174 17.12 10.50 22.56
N THR A 175 16.00 11.09 22.98
CA THR A 175 14.98 11.58 22.06
C THR A 175 15.20 13.06 21.74
N LEU A 176 15.31 13.39 20.46
CA LEU A 176 15.43 14.75 19.95
C LEU A 176 14.16 15.14 19.17
N ARG A 177 13.46 16.18 19.62
CA ARG A 177 12.24 16.66 18.96
C ARG A 177 12.57 17.77 17.96
N LEU A 178 12.25 17.55 16.69
CA LEU A 178 12.29 18.59 15.67
C LEU A 178 10.95 19.34 15.64
N SER A 179 10.94 20.59 16.12
CA SER A 179 9.71 21.41 16.24
C SER A 179 9.46 22.31 15.04
N LYS A 180 10.49 22.61 14.23
CA LYS A 180 10.38 23.51 13.07
C LYS A 180 10.15 22.71 11.79
N SER A 181 9.09 23.05 11.06
CA SER A 181 8.85 22.56 9.70
C SER A 181 9.44 23.52 8.67
N PHE A 182 10.07 22.98 7.64
CA PHE A 182 10.51 23.73 6.45
C PHE A 182 9.59 23.51 5.23
N ARG A 183 8.53 22.71 5.42
CA ARG A 183 7.58 22.33 4.37
C ARG A 183 6.54 23.40 4.09
N TRP A 184 6.01 24.02 5.16
CA TRP A 184 4.90 24.96 5.07
C TRP A 184 5.37 26.28 4.44
N ARG A 185 4.62 26.75 3.44
CA ARG A 185 4.90 27.96 2.66
C ARG A 185 4.01 29.13 3.03
N THR A 186 2.98 28.90 3.83
CA THR A 186 2.03 29.90 4.33
C THR A 186 1.82 29.75 5.83
N GLU A 187 1.44 30.85 6.48
CA GLU A 187 1.02 30.85 7.89
C GLU A 187 -0.24 29.99 8.08
N GLU A 188 -1.22 30.10 7.17
CA GLU A 188 -2.45 29.28 7.18
C GLU A 188 -2.16 27.77 7.32
N GLN A 189 -1.24 27.24 6.50
CA GLN A 189 -0.93 25.81 6.52
C GLN A 189 -0.07 25.41 7.74
N ALA A 190 0.82 26.30 8.19
CA ALA A 190 1.62 26.07 9.39
C ALA A 190 0.74 26.03 10.66
N GLU A 191 -0.14 27.01 10.81
CA GLU A 191 -1.10 27.08 11.93
C GLU A 191 -2.04 25.88 11.95
N LEU A 192 -2.51 25.43 10.78
CA LEU A 192 -3.32 24.21 10.67
C LEU A 192 -2.55 22.99 11.20
N ALA A 193 -1.31 22.78 10.75
CA ALA A 193 -0.50 21.66 11.18
C ALA A 193 -0.21 21.69 12.69
N ASP A 194 0.08 22.87 13.24
CA ASP A 194 0.34 23.06 14.67
C ASP A 194 -0.91 22.85 15.52
N ALA A 195 -2.06 23.38 15.10
CA ALA A 195 -3.34 23.17 15.78
C ALA A 195 -3.69 21.68 15.84
N LEU A 196 -3.53 20.95 14.73
CA LEU A 196 -3.76 19.52 14.68
C LEU A 196 -2.81 18.74 15.61
N ARG A 197 -1.50 19.05 15.61
CA ARG A 197 -0.52 18.40 16.50
C ARG A 197 -0.79 18.66 17.98
N LEU A 198 -1.32 19.84 18.31
CA LEU A 198 -1.69 20.22 19.67
C LEU A 198 -3.07 19.70 20.09
N GLY A 199 -3.75 18.93 19.22
CA GLY A 199 -5.07 18.38 19.49
C GLY A 199 -6.16 19.46 19.57
N ARG A 200 -5.92 20.64 19.00
CA ARG A 200 -6.90 21.74 19.00
C ARG A 200 -7.99 21.47 17.96
N PRO A 201 -9.24 21.88 18.23
CA PRO A 201 -10.29 21.98 17.23
C PRO A 201 -9.85 22.76 15.99
N VAL A 202 -10.13 22.23 14.80
CA VAL A 202 -9.91 22.92 13.52
C VAL A 202 -11.12 22.83 12.62
N ALA A 203 -11.34 23.89 11.84
CA ALA A 203 -12.32 23.94 10.76
C ALA A 203 -11.59 24.24 9.45
N ILE A 204 -11.65 23.30 8.50
CA ILE A 204 -11.01 23.45 7.19
C ILE A 204 -11.91 24.26 6.27
N LYS A 205 -11.37 25.30 5.63
CA LYS A 205 -12.11 26.16 4.68
C LYS A 205 -12.71 25.30 3.56
N PRO A 206 -14.03 25.39 3.31
CA PRO A 206 -14.68 24.62 2.25
C PRO A 206 -14.32 25.15 0.85
N VAL A 207 -14.41 24.26 -0.14
CA VAL A 207 -14.37 24.58 -1.57
C VAL A 207 -15.40 23.70 -2.28
N LEU A 208 -16.16 24.29 -3.22
CA LEU A 208 -17.08 23.52 -4.06
C LEU A 208 -16.30 22.77 -5.15
N ASP A 209 -16.83 21.66 -5.65
CA ASP A 209 -16.21 20.87 -6.71
C ASP A 209 -15.96 21.69 -7.99
N GLN A 210 -16.91 22.57 -8.36
CA GLN A 210 -16.76 23.51 -9.47
C GLN A 210 -15.62 24.55 -9.30
N ASP A 211 -15.19 24.82 -8.06
CA ASP A 211 -14.18 25.84 -7.73
C ASP A 211 -12.78 25.25 -7.48
N LEU A 212 -12.62 23.92 -7.59
CA LEU A 212 -11.33 23.24 -7.33
C LEU A 212 -10.19 23.76 -8.20
N LEU A 213 -10.45 24.05 -9.47
CA LEU A 213 -9.44 24.62 -10.37
C LEU A 213 -9.13 26.09 -10.02
N ALA A 214 -10.13 26.86 -9.60
CA ALA A 214 -9.97 28.25 -9.24
C ALA A 214 -9.08 28.41 -7.99
N VAL A 215 -9.14 27.47 -7.06
CA VAL A 215 -8.24 27.43 -5.89
C VAL A 215 -6.88 26.77 -6.18
N GLY A 216 -6.66 26.29 -7.41
CA GLY A 216 -5.43 25.64 -7.83
C GLY A 216 -5.17 24.29 -7.13
N ALA A 217 -6.22 23.50 -6.86
CA ALA A 217 -6.05 22.20 -6.20
C ALA A 217 -5.25 21.22 -7.07
N ASP A 218 -4.12 20.73 -6.56
CA ASP A 218 -3.26 19.78 -7.29
C ASP A 218 -3.74 18.33 -7.16
N VAL A 219 -4.43 18.02 -6.06
CA VAL A 219 -4.88 16.67 -5.73
C VAL A 219 -6.12 16.71 -4.85
N VAL A 220 -6.97 15.68 -4.98
CA VAL A 220 -8.05 15.40 -4.04
C VAL A 220 -7.73 14.16 -3.21
N LEU A 221 -7.78 14.28 -1.89
CA LEU A 221 -7.57 13.19 -0.94
C LEU A 221 -8.89 12.76 -0.29
N ALA A 222 -9.03 11.46 -0.05
CA ALA A 222 -10.07 10.94 0.83
C ALA A 222 -9.61 9.67 1.56
N SER A 223 -10.33 9.29 2.61
CA SER A 223 -10.02 8.07 3.36
C SER A 223 -10.35 6.81 2.55
N LEU A 224 -11.44 6.84 1.76
CA LEU A 224 -11.91 5.73 0.96
C LEU A 224 -12.05 6.09 -0.52
N TRP A 225 -11.94 5.07 -1.39
CA TRP A 225 -12.16 5.24 -2.83
C TRP A 225 -13.57 5.70 -3.18
N GLY A 226 -14.59 5.21 -2.45
CA GLY A 226 -15.98 5.60 -2.67
C GLY A 226 -16.20 7.11 -2.56
N ASP A 227 -15.55 7.75 -1.57
CA ASP A 227 -15.62 9.19 -1.38
C ASP A 227 -15.01 9.94 -2.57
N LEU A 228 -13.91 9.45 -3.13
CA LEU A 228 -13.27 10.02 -4.34
C LEU A 228 -14.13 9.84 -5.59
N TRP A 229 -14.79 8.70 -5.76
CA TRP A 229 -15.71 8.50 -6.88
C TRP A 229 -16.96 9.38 -6.79
N SER A 230 -17.31 9.83 -5.57
CA SER A 230 -18.37 10.82 -5.33
C SER A 230 -17.90 12.28 -5.37
N ALA A 231 -16.61 12.56 -5.58
CA ALA A 231 -15.99 13.88 -5.44
C ALA A 231 -16.19 14.84 -6.63
N GLY A 232 -17.24 14.64 -7.44
CA GLY A 232 -17.51 15.43 -8.64
C GLY A 232 -16.80 14.90 -9.91
N PRO A 233 -17.14 15.47 -11.08
CA PRO A 233 -16.76 14.93 -12.38
C PRO A 233 -15.30 15.20 -12.77
N ILE A 234 -14.67 16.23 -12.21
CA ILE A 234 -13.27 16.58 -12.55
C ILE A 234 -12.25 15.81 -11.70
N VAL A 235 -12.68 15.16 -10.62
CA VAL A 235 -11.79 14.36 -9.77
C VAL A 235 -11.65 12.96 -10.34
N VAL A 236 -10.43 12.54 -10.67
CA VAL A 236 -10.15 11.23 -11.28
C VAL A 236 -9.44 10.33 -10.27
N PRO A 237 -10.15 9.41 -9.61
CA PRO A 237 -9.51 8.49 -8.66
C PRO A 237 -8.57 7.53 -9.38
N ILE A 238 -7.36 7.34 -8.85
CA ILE A 238 -6.35 6.44 -9.43
C ILE A 238 -6.59 4.94 -9.11
N ALA A 239 -7.78 4.62 -8.59
CA ALA A 239 -8.25 3.25 -8.41
C ALA A 239 -9.77 3.18 -8.20
N PHE A 240 -10.37 2.04 -8.60
CA PHE A 240 -11.69 1.64 -8.09
C PHE A 240 -11.60 0.91 -6.74
N GLY A 241 -10.51 0.19 -6.52
CA GLY A 241 -10.32 -0.82 -5.49
C GLY A 241 -9.53 -2.00 -6.06
N SER A 242 -9.01 -2.89 -5.22
CA SER A 242 -8.38 -4.14 -5.71
C SER A 242 -9.43 -5.00 -6.38
N ALA A 243 -9.07 -5.63 -7.51
CA ALA A 243 -9.96 -6.50 -8.26
C ALA A 243 -10.30 -7.77 -7.48
N LYS A 244 -9.45 -8.20 -6.54
CA LYS A 244 -9.64 -9.40 -5.71
C LYS A 244 -10.00 -10.64 -6.53
N GLY A 245 -9.38 -10.80 -7.71
CA GLY A 245 -9.64 -11.89 -8.64
C GLY A 245 -10.85 -11.70 -9.57
N ASN A 246 -11.58 -10.58 -9.48
CA ASN A 246 -12.67 -10.27 -10.40
C ASN A 246 -12.14 -9.77 -11.76
N ILE A 247 -12.35 -10.58 -12.80
CA ILE A 247 -11.87 -10.35 -14.16
C ILE A 247 -12.36 -9.02 -14.75
N VAL A 248 -13.65 -8.70 -14.56
CA VAL A 248 -14.25 -7.45 -15.09
C VAL A 248 -13.64 -6.25 -14.40
N GLU A 249 -13.46 -6.33 -13.09
CA GLU A 249 -12.83 -5.27 -12.31
C GLU A 249 -11.38 -5.05 -12.72
N ALA A 250 -10.63 -6.12 -12.95
CA ALA A 250 -9.26 -6.06 -13.45
C ALA A 250 -9.19 -5.41 -14.84
N ALA A 251 -10.06 -5.78 -15.77
CA ALA A 251 -10.10 -5.16 -17.10
C ALA A 251 -10.44 -3.66 -17.05
N THR A 252 -11.42 -3.26 -16.21
CA THR A 252 -11.70 -1.83 -16.00
C THR A 252 -10.55 -1.09 -15.32
N THR A 253 -9.68 -1.79 -14.59
CA THR A 253 -8.48 -1.21 -13.97
C THR A 253 -7.40 -0.95 -15.02
N LEU A 254 -7.26 -1.80 -16.05
CA LEU A 254 -6.39 -1.51 -17.20
C LEU A 254 -6.87 -0.28 -17.97
N LEU A 255 -8.19 -0.15 -18.18
CA LEU A 255 -8.77 1.04 -18.82
C LEU A 255 -8.53 2.31 -17.98
N LEU A 256 -8.73 2.24 -16.66
CA LEU A 256 -8.40 3.35 -15.77
C LEU A 256 -6.90 3.67 -15.79
N ASN A 257 -6.03 2.65 -15.84
CA ASN A 257 -4.59 2.85 -15.95
C ASN A 257 -4.22 3.62 -17.22
N GLN A 258 -4.82 3.29 -18.37
CA GLN A 258 -4.61 4.04 -19.61
C GLN A 258 -4.99 5.50 -19.41
N PHE A 259 -6.16 5.75 -18.84
CA PHE A 259 -6.66 7.10 -18.62
C PHE A 259 -5.77 7.92 -17.66
N THR A 260 -5.37 7.36 -16.51
CA THR A 260 -4.54 8.08 -15.53
C THR A 260 -3.09 8.24 -15.96
N SER A 261 -2.57 7.29 -16.74
CA SER A 261 -1.20 7.37 -17.28
C SER A 261 -1.09 8.50 -18.30
N VAL A 262 -2.09 8.64 -19.17
CA VAL A 262 -2.13 9.74 -20.15
C VAL A 262 -2.32 11.10 -19.47
N LEU A 263 -3.24 11.21 -18.51
CA LEU A 263 -3.55 12.51 -17.89
C LEU A 263 -2.50 13.00 -16.90
N PHE A 264 -1.92 12.09 -16.11
CA PHE A 264 -1.11 12.48 -14.96
C PHE A 264 0.28 11.83 -14.92
N ALA A 265 0.62 10.97 -15.89
CA ALA A 265 1.77 10.07 -15.80
C ALA A 265 1.76 9.22 -14.52
N ILE A 266 0.56 8.80 -14.07
CA ILE A 266 0.36 7.98 -12.87
C ILE A 266 -0.26 6.64 -13.26
N LYS A 267 0.43 5.54 -12.94
CA LYS A 267 -0.12 4.18 -13.03
C LYS A 267 -1.27 4.00 -12.03
N ALA A 268 -2.31 3.25 -12.42
CA ALA A 268 -3.39 2.90 -11.51
C ALA A 268 -2.88 2.03 -10.34
N THR A 269 -3.44 2.25 -9.15
CA THR A 269 -2.95 1.68 -7.88
C THR A 269 -2.85 0.15 -7.87
N TYR A 270 -3.81 -0.52 -8.50
CA TYR A 270 -3.94 -1.97 -8.50
C TYR A 270 -3.61 -2.58 -9.86
N LEU A 271 -2.76 -1.91 -10.66
CA LEU A 271 -2.37 -2.39 -11.99
C LEU A 271 -1.77 -3.80 -11.94
N SER A 272 -0.79 -4.05 -11.06
CA SER A 272 -0.15 -5.36 -10.96
C SER A 272 -1.13 -6.47 -10.52
N ASP A 273 -2.07 -6.16 -9.61
CA ASP A 273 -3.14 -7.09 -9.19
C ASP A 273 -4.09 -7.38 -10.36
N ALA A 274 -4.40 -6.37 -11.18
CA ALA A 274 -5.22 -6.51 -12.37
C ALA A 274 -4.53 -7.35 -13.45
N LEU A 275 -3.25 -7.08 -13.76
CA LEU A 275 -2.45 -7.86 -14.71
C LEU A 275 -2.38 -9.34 -14.27
N SER A 276 -2.09 -9.58 -13.00
CA SER A 276 -2.08 -10.93 -12.42
C SER A 276 -3.44 -11.61 -12.52
N THR A 277 -4.53 -10.90 -12.21
CA THR A 277 -5.91 -11.43 -12.31
C THR A 277 -6.28 -11.80 -13.75
N LEU A 278 -5.78 -11.05 -14.73
CA LEU A 278 -6.05 -11.29 -16.16
C LEU A 278 -5.05 -12.26 -16.80
N GLY A 279 -3.97 -12.61 -16.12
CA GLY A 279 -2.87 -13.39 -16.68
C GLY A 279 -2.18 -12.68 -17.86
N VAL A 280 -2.14 -11.35 -17.85
CA VAL A 280 -1.48 -10.52 -18.87
C VAL A 280 -0.06 -10.19 -18.39
N ALA A 281 0.95 -10.34 -19.24
CA ALA A 281 2.32 -9.96 -18.89
C ALA A 281 2.46 -8.43 -18.86
N GLU A 282 3.33 -7.88 -18.00
CA GLU A 282 3.52 -6.42 -17.94
C GLU A 282 4.05 -5.84 -19.27
N ASP A 283 4.87 -6.60 -20.01
CA ASP A 283 5.39 -6.21 -21.32
C ASP A 283 4.29 -6.13 -22.41
N ASP A 284 3.19 -6.85 -22.23
CA ASP A 284 2.05 -6.80 -23.17
C ASP A 284 1.24 -5.51 -22.99
N LEU A 285 1.38 -4.80 -21.86
CA LEU A 285 0.57 -3.63 -21.55
C LEU A 285 0.69 -2.54 -22.63
N GLN A 286 1.90 -2.30 -23.14
CA GLN A 286 2.15 -1.31 -24.20
C GLN A 286 1.36 -1.60 -25.48
N HIS A 287 1.18 -2.88 -25.81
CA HIS A 287 0.44 -3.30 -27.00
C HIS A 287 -1.07 -3.10 -26.84
N LEU A 288 -1.58 -3.01 -25.60
CA LEU A 288 -2.99 -2.78 -25.30
C LEU A 288 -3.37 -1.30 -25.31
N GLU A 289 -2.41 -0.38 -25.13
CA GLU A 289 -2.67 1.06 -24.91
C GLU A 289 -3.51 1.69 -26.03
N TYR A 290 -3.20 1.40 -27.30
CA TYR A 290 -3.95 1.92 -28.44
C TYR A 290 -5.41 1.43 -28.45
N GLY A 291 -5.62 0.15 -28.19
CA GLY A 291 -6.97 -0.42 -28.11
C GLY A 291 -7.76 0.16 -26.93
N LEU A 292 -7.12 0.30 -25.77
CA LEU A 292 -7.73 0.89 -24.58
C LEU A 292 -8.08 2.36 -24.78
N ALA A 293 -7.28 3.13 -25.52
CA ALA A 293 -7.61 4.50 -25.90
C ALA A 293 -8.90 4.56 -26.74
N GLY A 294 -9.05 3.68 -27.73
CA GLY A 294 -10.29 3.58 -28.51
C GLY A 294 -11.51 3.20 -27.65
N VAL A 295 -11.32 2.38 -26.61
CA VAL A 295 -12.39 2.09 -25.64
C VAL A 295 -12.77 3.33 -24.83
N LEU A 296 -11.82 4.19 -24.44
CA LEU A 296 -12.12 5.44 -23.74
C LEU A 296 -12.98 6.38 -24.59
N GLU A 297 -12.71 6.49 -25.90
CA GLU A 297 -13.53 7.26 -26.84
C GLU A 297 -14.97 6.72 -26.90
N MET A 298 -15.13 5.40 -26.95
CA MET A 298 -16.46 4.77 -26.91
C MET A 298 -17.19 5.05 -25.58
N VAL A 299 -16.47 5.03 -24.45
CA VAL A 299 -17.03 5.38 -23.14
C VAL A 299 -17.46 6.85 -23.09
N GLU A 300 -16.69 7.75 -23.69
CA GLU A 300 -17.03 9.18 -23.77
C GLU A 300 -18.33 9.42 -24.55
N ALA A 301 -18.47 8.75 -25.69
CA ALA A 301 -19.60 8.89 -26.61
C ALA A 301 -20.88 8.16 -26.17
N ALA A 302 -20.79 7.21 -25.24
CA ALA A 302 -21.94 6.37 -24.86
C ALA A 302 -23.12 7.18 -24.29
N GLY A 303 -24.31 7.02 -24.88
CA GLY A 303 -25.55 7.68 -24.46
C GLY A 303 -26.65 6.73 -24.02
N ASN A 304 -26.62 5.48 -24.49
CA ASN A 304 -27.67 4.49 -24.25
C ASN A 304 -27.11 3.11 -23.84
N LYS A 305 -28.00 2.16 -23.51
CA LYS A 305 -27.64 0.81 -23.05
C LYS A 305 -26.77 0.04 -24.06
N ASP A 306 -27.03 0.18 -25.35
CA ASP A 306 -26.32 -0.55 -26.39
C ASP A 306 -24.90 0.00 -26.58
N ASP A 307 -24.72 1.32 -26.46
CA ASP A 307 -23.39 1.94 -26.45
C ASP A 307 -22.53 1.41 -25.29
N TRP A 308 -23.10 1.32 -24.09
CA TRP A 308 -22.41 0.75 -22.92
C TRP A 308 -22.04 -0.71 -23.12
N ASN A 309 -22.95 -1.49 -23.71
CA ASN A 309 -22.69 -2.89 -24.03
C ASN A 309 -21.61 -3.04 -25.11
N HIS A 310 -21.56 -2.11 -26.07
CA HIS A 310 -20.56 -2.06 -27.11
C HIS A 310 -19.17 -1.71 -26.54
N ALA A 311 -19.07 -0.67 -25.72
CA ALA A 311 -17.82 -0.28 -25.05
C ALA A 311 -17.25 -1.43 -24.18
N TYR A 312 -18.09 -2.15 -23.45
CA TYR A 312 -17.65 -3.33 -22.70
C TYR A 312 -17.14 -4.45 -23.62
N ARG A 313 -17.85 -4.75 -24.72
CA ARG A 313 -17.39 -5.77 -25.68
C ARG A 313 -16.07 -5.38 -26.34
N ALA A 314 -15.88 -4.09 -26.64
CA ALA A 314 -14.62 -3.58 -27.16
C ALA A 314 -13.48 -3.74 -26.13
N LEU A 315 -13.73 -3.42 -24.86
CA LEU A 315 -12.77 -3.64 -23.78
C LEU A 315 -12.31 -5.10 -23.69
N VAL A 316 -13.28 -6.03 -23.74
CA VAL A 316 -12.98 -7.47 -23.75
C VAL A 316 -12.16 -7.84 -24.98
N SER A 317 -12.56 -7.39 -26.18
CA SER A 317 -11.86 -7.70 -27.43
C SER A 317 -10.42 -7.19 -27.48
N VAL A 318 -10.11 -6.11 -26.76
CA VAL A 318 -8.73 -5.59 -26.66
C VAL A 318 -7.88 -6.46 -25.75
N ILE A 319 -8.43 -6.90 -24.62
CA ILE A 319 -7.66 -7.57 -23.55
C ILE A 319 -7.57 -9.08 -23.76
N GLU A 320 -8.64 -9.71 -24.25
CA GLU A 320 -8.76 -11.17 -24.40
C GLU A 320 -7.58 -11.81 -25.17
N PRO A 321 -7.06 -11.24 -26.27
CA PRO A 321 -5.91 -11.83 -26.98
C PRO A 321 -4.62 -11.96 -26.16
N ALA A 322 -4.41 -11.06 -25.19
CA ALA A 322 -3.23 -11.05 -24.32
C ALA A 322 -3.49 -11.72 -22.96
N SER A 323 -4.73 -12.15 -22.71
CA SER A 323 -5.19 -12.66 -21.43
C SER A 323 -5.27 -14.18 -21.40
N ARG A 324 -5.12 -14.77 -20.21
CA ARG A 324 -5.29 -16.22 -19.99
C ARG A 324 -6.64 -16.58 -19.39
N VAL A 325 -7.55 -15.61 -19.26
CA VAL A 325 -8.87 -15.79 -18.63
C VAL A 325 -10.00 -15.65 -19.64
N THR A 326 -11.13 -16.28 -19.34
CA THR A 326 -12.36 -16.14 -20.13
C THR A 326 -13.24 -15.05 -19.54
N PHE A 327 -13.64 -14.08 -20.37
CA PHE A 327 -14.49 -12.99 -19.94
C PHE A 327 -15.97 -13.39 -19.87
N PRO A 328 -16.72 -12.92 -18.87
CA PRO A 328 -18.16 -13.13 -18.82
C PRO A 328 -18.87 -12.30 -19.88
N LYS A 329 -20.03 -12.79 -20.34
CA LYS A 329 -20.94 -12.04 -21.21
C LYS A 329 -21.37 -10.74 -20.55
N VAL A 330 -21.68 -9.73 -21.38
CA VAL A 330 -22.07 -8.41 -20.91
C VAL A 330 -23.24 -8.50 -19.91
N HIS A 331 -23.12 -7.76 -18.81
CA HIS A 331 -24.13 -7.65 -17.77
C HIS A 331 -24.18 -6.20 -17.27
N ALA A 332 -25.34 -5.75 -16.80
CA ALA A 332 -25.53 -4.35 -16.38
C ALA A 332 -24.48 -3.90 -15.35
N ASN A 333 -24.18 -4.76 -14.38
CA ASN A 333 -23.18 -4.49 -13.34
C ASN A 333 -21.76 -4.30 -13.87
N TYR A 334 -21.42 -4.88 -15.02
CA TYR A 334 -20.08 -4.79 -15.63
C TYR A 334 -19.84 -3.45 -16.32
N THR A 335 -20.92 -2.74 -16.69
CA THR A 335 -20.83 -1.40 -17.29
C THR A 335 -20.80 -0.27 -16.25
N ALA A 336 -21.03 -0.57 -14.97
CA ALA A 336 -21.15 0.45 -13.92
C ALA A 336 -19.86 1.29 -13.76
N ARG A 337 -18.69 0.66 -13.82
CA ARG A 337 -17.39 1.37 -13.74
C ARG A 337 -17.09 2.21 -14.97
N LEU A 338 -17.53 1.78 -16.15
CA LEU A 338 -17.43 2.59 -17.38
C LEU A 338 -18.25 3.88 -17.25
N LYS A 339 -19.47 3.77 -16.69
CA LYS A 339 -20.33 4.93 -16.42
C LYS A 339 -19.71 5.90 -15.40
N LEU A 340 -18.95 5.41 -14.42
CA LEU A 340 -18.21 6.26 -13.50
C LEU A 340 -17.07 7.03 -14.18
N LEU A 341 -16.46 6.46 -15.22
CA LEU A 341 -15.36 7.10 -15.97
C LEU A 341 -15.86 8.19 -16.92
N GLN A 342 -17.00 8.01 -17.58
CA GLN A 342 -17.48 8.94 -18.60
C GLN A 342 -17.48 10.43 -18.21
N PRO A 343 -18.08 10.86 -17.07
CA PRO A 343 -18.07 12.28 -16.73
C PRO A 343 -16.64 12.83 -16.55
N ARG A 344 -15.69 11.97 -16.15
CA ARG A 344 -14.28 12.32 -15.98
C ARG A 344 -13.52 12.40 -17.29
N ILE A 345 -13.82 11.50 -18.22
CA ILE A 345 -13.26 11.54 -19.58
C ILE A 345 -13.69 12.83 -20.28
N ARG A 346 -14.97 13.19 -20.19
CA ARG A 346 -15.50 14.46 -20.74
C ARG A 346 -14.88 15.71 -20.10
N ALA A 347 -14.38 15.59 -18.86
CA ALA A 347 -13.71 16.66 -18.14
C ALA A 347 -12.17 16.54 -18.14
N ALA A 348 -11.58 15.73 -19.03
CA ALA A 348 -10.15 15.41 -19.02
C ALA A 348 -9.24 16.65 -19.02
N GLY A 349 -9.62 17.73 -19.73
CA GLY A 349 -8.85 18.98 -19.78
C GLY A 349 -8.85 19.80 -18.47
N GLN A 350 -9.63 19.37 -17.49
CA GLN A 350 -9.84 20.01 -16.18
C GLN A 350 -9.58 19.04 -15.02
N ALA A 351 -9.01 17.86 -15.32
CA ALA A 351 -8.96 16.75 -14.38
C ALA A 351 -7.94 16.97 -13.26
N ILE A 352 -8.31 16.56 -12.03
CA ILE A 352 -7.45 16.55 -10.85
C ILE A 352 -7.33 15.10 -10.35
N PRO A 353 -6.12 14.61 -10.05
CA PRO A 353 -5.96 13.25 -9.54
C PRO A 353 -6.58 13.10 -8.14
N GLY A 354 -7.32 12.01 -7.95
CA GLY A 354 -7.87 11.59 -6.67
C GLY A 354 -7.09 10.40 -6.10
N MET A 355 -6.65 10.46 -4.85
CA MET A 355 -5.95 9.35 -4.20
C MET A 355 -6.31 9.21 -2.72
N THR A 356 -6.11 8.01 -2.18
CA THR A 356 -6.37 7.79 -0.76
C THR A 356 -5.29 8.43 0.11
N VAL A 357 -5.63 8.79 1.34
CA VAL A 357 -4.67 9.33 2.31
C VAL A 357 -3.45 8.42 2.51
N HIS A 358 -3.64 7.09 2.46
CA HIS A 358 -2.55 6.11 2.57
C HIS A 358 -1.51 6.22 1.45
N GLN A 359 -1.93 6.60 0.24
CA GLN A 359 -1.04 6.77 -0.91
C GLN A 359 -0.38 8.15 -0.92
N ALA A 360 -1.03 9.12 -0.30
CA ALA A 360 -0.51 10.45 -0.14
C ALA A 360 0.56 10.54 0.97
N LYS A 361 0.67 9.54 1.86
CA LYS A 361 1.77 9.46 2.83
C LYS A 361 3.11 9.48 2.09
N GLY A 362 4.03 10.34 2.54
CA GLY A 362 5.33 10.56 1.89
C GLY A 362 5.32 11.48 0.65
N ARG A 363 4.15 12.03 0.25
CA ARG A 363 4.01 12.96 -0.88
C ARG A 363 3.56 14.34 -0.43
N GLU A 364 3.77 15.34 -1.28
CA GLU A 364 3.46 16.74 -0.98
C GLU A 364 2.98 17.47 -2.24
N TRP A 365 2.06 18.43 -2.06
CA TRP A 365 1.47 19.28 -3.12
C TRP A 365 1.34 20.72 -2.63
N ASP A 366 1.05 21.68 -3.51
CA ASP A 366 0.85 23.06 -3.10
C ASP A 366 -0.51 23.25 -2.44
N VAL A 367 -1.56 22.83 -3.11
CA VAL A 367 -2.93 22.89 -2.62
C VAL A 367 -3.55 21.51 -2.65
N VAL A 368 -4.06 21.08 -1.50
CA VAL A 368 -4.73 19.78 -1.33
C VAL A 368 -6.19 20.04 -1.00
N ALA A 369 -7.09 19.46 -1.78
CA ALA A 369 -8.50 19.36 -1.39
C ALA A 369 -8.75 17.99 -0.73
N CYS A 370 -9.50 17.96 0.36
CA CYS A 370 -9.85 16.74 1.08
C CYS A 370 -11.35 16.53 1.07
N ARG A 371 -11.82 15.38 0.60
CA ARG A 371 -13.20 14.94 0.76
C ARG A 371 -13.33 14.21 2.10
N PHE A 372 -13.95 14.89 3.07
CA PHE A 372 -14.25 14.34 4.39
C PHE A 372 -15.72 13.96 4.51
N THR A 373 -16.00 12.88 5.23
CA THR A 373 -17.33 12.52 5.75
C THR A 373 -17.73 13.44 6.91
N ASP A 374 -19.02 13.49 7.25
CA ASP A 374 -19.49 14.31 8.38
C ASP A 374 -18.84 13.92 9.70
N SER A 375 -18.65 12.62 9.93
CA SER A 375 -17.94 12.10 11.11
C SER A 375 -16.49 12.58 11.18
N GLU A 376 -15.78 12.63 10.04
CA GLU A 376 -14.39 13.13 9.99
C GLU A 376 -14.32 14.63 10.25
N VAL A 377 -15.29 15.40 9.76
CA VAL A 377 -15.43 16.83 10.06
C VAL A 377 -15.67 17.05 11.55
N GLU A 378 -16.52 16.23 12.19
CA GLU A 378 -16.72 16.28 13.65
C GLU A 378 -15.44 15.98 14.43
N HIS A 379 -14.65 15.00 14.00
CA HIS A 379 -13.37 14.69 14.63
C HIS A 379 -12.40 15.88 14.57
N LEU A 380 -12.29 16.54 13.40
CA LEU A 380 -11.49 17.76 13.25
C LEU A 380 -11.98 18.89 14.18
N ALA A 381 -13.30 19.07 14.29
CA ALA A 381 -13.91 20.09 15.15
C ALA A 381 -13.78 19.81 16.66
N ARG A 382 -13.58 18.55 17.07
CA ARG A 382 -13.33 18.18 18.48
C ARG A 382 -11.85 18.20 18.86
N GLY A 383 -10.96 18.06 17.88
CA GLY A 383 -9.52 17.91 18.10
C GLY A 383 -9.06 16.45 17.94
N LEU A 384 -7.85 16.29 17.42
CA LEU A 384 -7.27 14.99 17.08
C LEU A 384 -6.32 14.46 18.18
N THR A 385 -6.00 13.17 18.11
CA THR A 385 -4.99 12.52 18.94
C THR A 385 -4.24 11.49 18.11
N ASN A 386 -2.93 11.36 18.29
CA ASN A 386 -2.12 10.37 17.59
C ASN A 386 -2.39 8.92 18.05
N ALA A 387 -3.09 8.71 19.16
CA ALA A 387 -3.47 7.38 19.63
C ALA A 387 -4.52 6.71 18.73
N ASN A 388 -5.32 7.49 17.99
CA ASN A 388 -6.37 6.98 17.12
C ASN A 388 -5.92 6.99 15.65
N GLU A 389 -5.99 5.84 14.97
CA GLU A 389 -5.57 5.70 13.57
C GLU A 389 -6.35 6.59 12.61
N LYS A 390 -7.67 6.73 12.79
CA LYS A 390 -8.48 7.64 11.97
C LYS A 390 -8.05 9.08 12.15
N HIS A 391 -7.69 9.48 13.38
CA HIS A 391 -7.18 10.82 13.64
C HIS A 391 -5.81 11.04 12.98
N ARG A 392 -4.91 10.03 13.00
CA ARG A 392 -3.66 10.09 12.23
C ARG A 392 -3.91 10.21 10.73
N GLN A 393 -4.91 9.52 10.20
CA GLN A 393 -5.30 9.63 8.80
C GLN A 393 -5.75 11.07 8.46
N LEU A 394 -6.60 11.68 9.29
CA LEU A 394 -7.00 13.08 9.11
C LEU A 394 -5.82 14.06 9.24
N TYR A 395 -4.91 13.81 10.18
CA TYR A 395 -3.68 14.57 10.31
C TYR A 395 -2.85 14.51 9.02
N VAL A 396 -2.62 13.30 8.49
CA VAL A 396 -1.85 13.12 7.24
C VAL A 396 -2.54 13.85 6.10
N ALA A 397 -3.86 13.68 5.91
CA ALA A 397 -4.63 14.34 4.87
C ALA A 397 -4.46 15.88 4.89
N CYS A 398 -4.58 16.48 6.08
CA CYS A 398 -4.48 17.93 6.26
C CYS A 398 -3.05 18.49 6.23
N THR A 399 -2.03 17.65 6.11
CA THR A 399 -0.61 18.04 6.20
C THR A 399 0.21 17.65 4.97
N ARG A 400 -0.47 17.30 3.85
CA ARG A 400 0.19 17.07 2.56
C ARG A 400 0.35 18.36 1.74
N ALA A 401 -0.40 19.42 2.05
CA ALA A 401 -0.30 20.69 1.36
C ALA A 401 0.88 21.54 1.87
N ARG A 402 1.54 22.24 0.96
CA ARG A 402 2.59 23.24 1.26
C ARG A 402 1.97 24.61 1.51
N TYR A 403 0.92 24.98 0.77
CA TYR A 403 0.27 26.29 0.84
C TYR A 403 -1.11 26.26 1.49
N ALA A 404 -1.95 25.28 1.15
CA ALA A 404 -3.32 25.28 1.66
C ALA A 404 -4.00 23.90 1.60
N THR A 405 -4.73 23.56 2.66
CA THR A 405 -5.70 22.47 2.66
C THR A 405 -7.13 23.04 2.56
N ARG A 406 -7.96 22.44 1.71
CA ARG A 406 -9.38 22.80 1.53
C ARG A 406 -10.27 21.58 1.79
N ARG A 407 -11.49 21.80 2.27
CA ARG A 407 -12.51 20.76 2.43
C ARG A 407 -13.40 20.76 1.19
N LEU A 408 -13.34 19.70 0.40
CA LEU A 408 -14.20 19.55 -0.76
C LEU A 408 -15.64 19.27 -0.32
N VAL A 409 -16.56 20.11 -0.80
CA VAL A 409 -18.00 19.96 -0.71
C VAL A 409 -18.52 19.77 -2.14
N VAL A 410 -19.23 18.67 -2.38
CA VAL A 410 -19.83 18.39 -3.69
C VAL A 410 -21.24 18.94 -3.67
N ALA A 411 -21.59 19.75 -4.67
CA ALA A 411 -22.88 20.43 -4.77
C ALA A 411 -24.03 19.47 -5.12
#